data_AF-A0A3N5X330-F1
#
_entry.id   AF-A0A3N5X330-F1
#
_cell.length_a   1.000
_cell.length_b   1.000
_cell.length_c   1.000
_cell.angle_alpha   90.00
_cell.angle_beta   90.00
_cell.angle_gamma   90.00
#
_symmetry.space_group_name_H-M   'P 1'
#
loop_
_entity.id
_entity.type
_entity.pdbx_description
1 polymer ?
#
loop_
_entity_poly.entity_id
_entity_poly.type
_entity_poly.pdbx_seq_one_letter_code
_entity_poly.pdbx_strand_id
1 'polypeptide(L)'
;MAKSRLTLQTQVLRRLGDTAQSIWTGAEIDVYLQEGYDLLTAATGILWDQRYLNDVANQALYDLPDDLWEMERVTWDDRRLAPATINELMAADGLYETTTGTVEAYALEGDGLRKLRKYRIPTANASSTAIAVTGTWGAPRDLTSMDPTVVGTWGIARAVPGW
;
A
#
# COMPACT_ATOMS: atom_id res chain seq x y z
N MET A 1 3.82 -12.08 -23.13
CA MET A 1 3.21 -13.11 -22.26
C MET A 1 3.73 -12.89 -20.85
N ALA A 2 2.86 -12.65 -19.86
CA ALA A 2 3.29 -12.44 -18.48
C ALA A 2 3.91 -13.74 -17.94
N LYS A 3 5.07 -13.64 -17.27
CA LYS A 3 5.71 -14.81 -16.64
C LYS A 3 4.97 -15.12 -15.34
N SER A 4 4.72 -16.40 -15.08
CA SER A 4 4.18 -16.81 -13.79
C SER A 4 5.17 -16.53 -12.66
N ARG A 5 4.67 -16.35 -11.43
CA ARG A 5 5.49 -16.12 -10.24
C ARG A 5 6.54 -17.21 -10.04
N LEU A 6 6.13 -18.49 -10.16
CA LEU A 6 7.03 -19.64 -10.10
C LEU A 6 8.15 -19.59 -11.16
N THR A 7 7.83 -19.10 -12.37
CA THR A 7 8.83 -18.93 -13.43
C THR A 7 9.86 -17.86 -13.06
N LEU A 8 9.43 -16.75 -12.45
CA LEU A 8 10.31 -15.69 -11.99
C LEU A 8 11.21 -16.17 -10.85
N GLN A 9 10.64 -16.82 -9.83
CA GLN A 9 11.38 -17.42 -8.72
C GLN A 9 12.47 -18.39 -9.22
N THR A 10 12.12 -19.31 -10.12
CA THR A 10 13.06 -20.25 -10.73
C THR A 10 14.20 -19.54 -11.47
N GLN A 11 13.89 -18.43 -12.16
CA GLN A 11 14.89 -17.62 -12.85
C GLN A 11 15.83 -16.89 -11.89
N VAL A 12 15.30 -16.37 -10.77
CA VAL A 12 16.12 -15.71 -9.74
C VAL A 12 17.07 -16.71 -9.09
N LEU A 13 16.56 -17.86 -8.61
CA LEU A 13 17.40 -18.90 -7.99
C LEU A 13 18.49 -19.40 -8.95
N ARG A 14 18.16 -19.54 -10.25
CA ARG A 14 19.15 -19.89 -11.27
C ARG A 14 20.23 -18.83 -11.42
N ARG A 15 19.89 -17.55 -11.40
CA ARG A 15 20.86 -16.44 -11.50
C ARG A 15 21.74 -16.31 -10.26
N LEU A 16 21.20 -16.65 -9.09
CA LEU A 16 21.94 -16.72 -7.84
C LEU A 16 22.84 -17.97 -7.74
N GLY A 17 22.70 -18.93 -8.66
CA GLY A 17 23.44 -20.19 -8.62
C GLY A 17 22.92 -21.17 -7.55
N ASP A 18 21.73 -20.94 -7.00
CA ASP A 18 21.16 -21.72 -5.90
C ASP A 18 19.86 -22.44 -6.30
N THR A 19 19.89 -23.16 -7.43
CA THR A 19 18.72 -23.92 -7.90
C THR A 19 18.30 -25.04 -6.97
N ALA A 20 19.22 -25.49 -6.08
CA ALA A 20 18.95 -26.49 -5.06
C ALA A 20 18.34 -25.90 -3.78
N GLN A 21 18.21 -24.57 -3.68
CA GLN A 21 17.70 -23.87 -2.48
C GLN A 21 18.49 -24.21 -1.22
N SER A 22 19.81 -24.27 -1.35
CA SER A 22 20.75 -24.58 -0.27
C SER A 22 21.04 -23.40 0.64
N ILE A 23 20.89 -22.17 0.13
CA ILE A 23 21.09 -20.92 0.84
C ILE A 23 19.76 -20.16 0.94
N TRP A 24 19.07 -20.02 -0.19
CA TRP A 24 17.83 -19.27 -0.32
C TRP A 24 16.67 -20.20 -0.58
N THR A 25 15.63 -20.10 0.26
CA THR A 25 14.40 -20.86 0.03
C THR A 25 13.55 -20.18 -1.04
N GLY A 26 12.72 -20.95 -1.74
CA GLY A 26 11.74 -20.39 -2.67
C GLY A 26 10.81 -19.36 -2.00
N ALA A 27 10.34 -19.67 -0.78
CA ALA A 27 9.46 -18.78 -0.02
C ALA A 27 10.12 -17.42 0.27
N GLU A 28 11.40 -17.42 0.63
CA GLU A 28 12.16 -16.19 0.86
C GLU A 28 12.33 -15.36 -0.42
N ILE A 29 12.66 -15.99 -1.54
CA ILE A 29 12.72 -15.31 -2.84
C ILE A 29 11.35 -14.74 -3.23
N ASP A 30 10.26 -15.44 -2.92
CA ASP A 30 8.91 -14.93 -3.16
C ASP A 30 8.61 -13.66 -2.34
N VAL A 31 9.10 -13.56 -1.11
CA VAL A 31 8.99 -12.34 -0.28
C VAL A 31 9.73 -11.19 -0.96
N TYR A 32 10.99 -11.39 -1.36
CA TYR A 32 11.77 -10.33 -2.03
C TYR A 32 11.20 -9.90 -3.38
N LEU A 33 10.66 -10.83 -4.15
CA LEU A 33 9.95 -10.50 -5.40
C LEU A 33 8.72 -9.64 -5.13
N GLN A 34 7.99 -9.94 -4.05
CA GLN A 34 6.83 -9.16 -3.64
C GLN A 34 7.24 -7.75 -3.20
N GLU A 35 8.25 -7.64 -2.32
CA GLU A 35 8.76 -6.35 -1.85
C GLU A 35 9.28 -5.49 -3.01
N GLY A 36 10.04 -6.08 -3.95
CA GLY A 36 10.51 -5.37 -5.13
C GLY A 36 9.37 -4.88 -6.03
N TYR A 37 8.32 -5.68 -6.20
CA TYR A 37 7.12 -5.26 -6.92
C TYR A 37 6.39 -4.12 -6.21
N ASP A 38 6.22 -4.22 -4.90
CA ASP A 38 5.52 -3.21 -4.10
C ASP A 38 6.29 -1.87 -4.10
N LEU A 39 7.61 -1.91 -3.90
CA LEU A 39 8.49 -0.75 -4.00
C LEU A 39 8.47 -0.10 -5.38
N LEU A 40 8.59 -0.91 -6.44
CA LEU A 40 8.51 -0.40 -7.82
C LEU A 40 7.18 0.31 -8.04
N THR A 41 6.09 -0.31 -7.59
CA THR A 41 4.76 0.22 -7.80
C THR A 41 4.53 1.52 -7.04
N ALA A 42 4.92 1.57 -5.76
CA ALA A 42 4.83 2.78 -4.95
C ALA A 42 5.68 3.92 -5.55
N ALA A 43 6.92 3.62 -5.97
CA ALA A 43 7.83 4.63 -6.49
C ALA A 43 7.43 5.20 -7.86
N THR A 44 6.73 4.41 -8.68
CA THR A 44 6.40 4.78 -10.08
C THR A 44 4.94 5.16 -10.28
N GLY A 45 4.04 4.75 -9.39
CA GLY A 45 2.60 4.88 -9.62
C GLY A 45 2.13 4.12 -10.86
N ILE A 46 2.85 3.07 -11.29
CA ILE A 46 2.57 2.36 -12.55
C ILE A 46 1.28 1.54 -12.52
N LEU A 47 0.66 1.36 -11.36
CA LEU A 47 -0.70 0.85 -11.29
C LEU A 47 -1.67 1.96 -11.63
N TRP A 48 -2.21 1.89 -12.83
CA TRP A 48 -3.14 2.88 -13.36
C TRP A 48 -4.57 2.70 -12.84
N ASP A 49 -4.94 1.48 -12.44
CA ASP A 49 -6.27 1.15 -11.91
C ASP A 49 -6.29 1.14 -10.38
N GLN A 50 -5.84 2.23 -9.76
CA GLN A 50 -5.94 2.43 -8.31
C GLN A 50 -7.16 3.25 -7.95
N ARG A 51 -7.86 2.85 -6.89
CA ARG A 51 -8.90 3.65 -6.27
C ARG A 51 -8.50 4.01 -4.86
N TYR A 52 -8.58 5.31 -4.58
CA TYR A 52 -8.30 5.85 -3.26
C TYR A 52 -9.60 5.91 -2.46
N LEU A 53 -9.59 5.27 -1.30
CA LEU A 53 -10.62 5.47 -0.28
C LEU A 53 -10.09 6.51 0.69
N ASN A 54 -10.84 7.59 0.89
CA ASN A 54 -10.47 8.61 1.87
C ASN A 54 -10.56 8.01 3.26
N ASP A 55 -9.43 7.96 3.96
CA ASP A 55 -9.44 7.46 5.32
C ASP A 55 -10.13 8.43 6.29
N VAL A 56 -10.88 7.86 7.22
CA VAL A 56 -11.49 8.58 8.32
C VAL A 56 -10.98 8.03 9.64
N ALA A 57 -10.50 8.93 10.49
CA ALA A 57 -10.07 8.58 11.83
C ALA A 57 -11.18 7.92 12.64
N ASN A 58 -10.82 6.92 13.45
CA ASN A 58 -11.75 6.11 14.23
C ASN A 58 -12.79 5.32 13.38
N GLN A 59 -12.59 5.20 12.07
CA GLN A 59 -13.44 4.40 11.18
C GLN A 59 -12.72 3.13 10.72
N ALA A 60 -13.29 1.97 11.08
CA ALA A 60 -12.78 0.67 10.66
C ALA A 60 -13.37 0.19 9.32
N LEU A 61 -14.62 0.55 9.03
CA LEU A 61 -15.40 0.01 7.92
C LEU A 61 -15.53 1.00 6.77
N TYR A 62 -15.33 0.52 5.55
CA TYR A 62 -15.44 1.31 4.33
C TYR A 62 -16.38 0.62 3.35
N ASP A 63 -17.21 1.41 2.70
CA ASP A 63 -18.02 0.96 1.58
C ASP A 63 -17.16 0.86 0.32
N LEU A 64 -17.19 -0.32 -0.30
CA LEU A 64 -16.57 -0.53 -1.59
C LEU A 64 -17.52 -0.04 -2.70
N PRO A 65 -16.99 0.57 -3.77
CA PRO A 65 -17.79 1.02 -4.90
C PRO A 65 -18.61 -0.12 -5.53
N ASP A 66 -19.80 0.21 -6.04
CA ASP A 66 -20.71 -0.78 -6.63
C ASP A 66 -20.21 -1.40 -7.94
N ASP A 67 -19.27 -0.74 -8.61
CA ASP A 67 -18.62 -1.19 -9.83
C ASP A 67 -17.26 -1.88 -9.57
N LEU A 68 -16.89 -2.05 -8.29
CA LEU A 68 -15.71 -2.84 -7.92
C LEU A 68 -16.06 -4.34 -7.97
N TRP A 69 -15.46 -5.04 -8.93
CA TRP A 69 -15.66 -6.48 -9.14
C TRP A 69 -14.58 -7.33 -8.49
N GLU A 70 -13.35 -6.83 -8.50
CA GLU A 70 -12.18 -7.54 -8.00
C GLU A 70 -11.24 -6.54 -7.34
N MET A 71 -10.63 -6.96 -6.25
CA MET A 71 -9.64 -6.18 -5.52
C MET A 71 -8.38 -7.02 -5.38
N GLU A 72 -7.33 -6.65 -6.12
CA GLU A 72 -6.06 -7.38 -6.10
C GLU A 72 -5.30 -7.16 -4.78
N ARG A 73 -5.32 -5.92 -4.28
CA ARG A 73 -4.61 -5.53 -3.06
C ARG A 73 -5.16 -4.25 -2.44
N VAL A 74 -4.91 -4.10 -1.15
CA VAL A 74 -5.15 -2.87 -0.39
C VAL A 74 -3.80 -2.35 0.09
N THR A 75 -3.62 -1.04 0.02
CA THR A 75 -2.45 -0.35 0.54
C THR A 75 -2.88 0.72 1.55
N TRP A 76 -2.02 0.95 2.53
CA TRP A 76 -2.16 1.98 3.55
C TRP A 76 -0.80 2.65 3.75
N ASP A 77 -0.72 3.97 3.61
CA ASP A 77 0.56 4.72 3.65
C ASP A 77 1.66 4.05 2.81
N ASP A 78 1.34 3.75 1.53
CA ASP A 78 2.20 3.03 0.57
C ASP A 78 2.61 1.59 0.96
N ARG A 79 2.15 1.09 2.12
CA ARG A 79 2.39 -0.27 2.58
C ARG A 79 1.25 -1.19 2.16
N ARG A 80 1.58 -2.33 1.54
CA ARG A 80 0.59 -3.38 1.27
C ARG A 80 0.05 -3.95 2.59
N LEU A 81 -1.27 -4.01 2.71
CA LEU A 81 -1.93 -4.67 3.83
C LEU A 81 -2.10 -6.16 3.53
N ALA A 82 -1.95 -6.99 4.56
CA ALA A 82 -2.24 -8.41 4.46
C ALA A 82 -3.76 -8.63 4.49
N PRO A 83 -4.32 -9.48 3.60
CA PRO A 83 -5.68 -9.97 3.76
C PRO A 83 -5.75 -10.88 4.99
N ALA A 84 -6.81 -10.73 5.78
CA ALA A 84 -7.11 -11.58 6.93
C ALA A 84 -8.61 -11.90 6.96
N THR A 85 -8.93 -13.08 7.45
CA THR A 85 -10.31 -13.49 7.76
C THR A 85 -10.72 -12.94 9.13
N ILE A 86 -12.03 -12.78 9.35
CA ILE A 86 -12.53 -12.34 10.66
C ILE A 86 -12.12 -13.31 11.78
N ASN A 87 -12.06 -14.62 11.49
CA ASN A 87 -11.62 -15.61 12.47
C ASN A 87 -10.14 -15.42 12.86
N GLU A 88 -9.27 -15.09 11.91
CA GLU A 88 -7.86 -14.78 12.19
C GLU A 88 -7.73 -13.50 13.02
N LEU A 89 -8.53 -12.47 12.69
CA LEU A 89 -8.55 -11.23 13.47
C LEU A 89 -9.04 -11.47 14.90
N MET A 90 -10.14 -12.21 15.08
CA MET A 90 -10.67 -12.59 16.39
C MET A 90 -9.70 -13.45 17.20
N ALA A 91 -8.98 -14.36 16.55
CA ALA A 91 -7.98 -15.21 17.19
C ALA A 91 -6.76 -14.41 17.64
N ALA A 92 -6.35 -13.41 16.85
CA ALA A 92 -5.25 -12.51 17.20
C ALA A 92 -5.66 -11.50 18.29
N ASP A 93 -6.89 -10.98 18.22
CA ASP A 93 -7.42 -9.94 19.11
C ASP A 93 -8.94 -10.05 19.25
N GLY A 94 -9.41 -10.37 20.46
CA GLY A 94 -10.85 -10.44 20.77
C GLY A 94 -11.57 -9.09 20.67
N LEU A 95 -10.85 -7.97 20.65
CA LEU A 95 -11.38 -6.61 20.53
C LEU A 95 -11.06 -5.96 19.17
N TYR A 96 -10.69 -6.76 18.16
CA TYR A 96 -10.24 -6.30 16.84
C TYR A 96 -11.13 -5.24 16.18
N GLU A 97 -12.43 -5.20 16.52
CA GLU A 97 -13.40 -4.23 16.00
C GLU A 97 -13.18 -2.80 16.49
N THR A 98 -12.51 -2.64 17.63
CA THR A 98 -12.32 -1.34 18.32
C THR A 98 -10.86 -1.03 18.64
N THR A 99 -9.97 -2.02 18.52
CA THR A 99 -8.55 -1.86 18.78
C THR A 99 -7.97 -0.77 17.88
N THR A 100 -7.25 0.16 18.50
CA THR A 100 -6.61 1.28 17.82
C THR A 100 -5.14 0.99 17.55
N GLY A 101 -4.56 1.65 16.55
CA GLY A 101 -3.15 1.55 16.23
C GLY A 101 -2.85 1.73 14.74
N THR A 102 -1.62 1.41 14.35
CA THR A 102 -1.21 1.37 12.95
C THR A 102 -1.98 0.28 12.22
N VAL A 103 -2.54 0.60 11.05
CA VAL A 103 -3.31 -0.36 10.24
C VAL A 103 -2.39 -1.50 9.79
N GLU A 104 -2.76 -2.73 10.15
CA GLU A 104 -1.90 -3.90 9.95
C GLU A 104 -2.40 -4.82 8.82
N ALA A 105 -3.71 -5.04 8.77
CA ALA A 105 -4.37 -5.97 7.85
C ALA A 105 -5.74 -5.43 7.43
N TYR A 106 -6.40 -6.13 6.50
CA TYR A 106 -7.78 -5.86 6.12
C TYR A 106 -8.59 -7.15 6.01
N ALA A 107 -9.90 -7.05 6.21
CA ALA A 107 -10.86 -8.13 5.99
C ALA A 107 -11.99 -7.66 5.05
N LEU A 108 -12.43 -8.56 4.17
CA LEU A 108 -13.58 -8.36 3.28
C LEU A 108 -14.80 -9.19 3.70
N GLU A 109 -14.60 -10.12 4.64
CA GLU A 109 -15.63 -11.07 5.06
C GLU A 109 -16.29 -10.61 6.36
N GLY A 110 -17.51 -11.10 6.63
CA GLY A 110 -18.22 -10.91 7.89
C GLY A 110 -19.09 -9.64 8.00
N ASP A 111 -18.63 -8.50 7.49
CA ASP A 111 -19.34 -7.21 7.63
C ASP A 111 -20.33 -6.91 6.49
N GLY A 112 -20.29 -7.72 5.42
CA GLY A 112 -21.15 -7.59 4.24
C GLY A 112 -20.36 -7.68 2.93
N LEU A 113 -21.08 -7.99 1.83
CA LEU A 113 -20.50 -8.26 0.50
C LEU A 113 -19.67 -7.11 -0.12
N ARG A 114 -19.78 -5.88 0.41
CA ARG A 114 -19.09 -4.68 -0.10
C ARG A 114 -18.49 -3.84 1.02
N LYS A 115 -18.14 -4.48 2.14
CA LYS A 115 -17.50 -3.81 3.26
C LYS A 115 -16.04 -4.23 3.34
N LEU A 116 -15.17 -3.24 3.38
CA LEU A 116 -13.77 -3.42 3.71
C LEU A 116 -13.57 -3.01 5.17
N ARG A 117 -13.08 -3.92 5.99
CA ARG A 117 -12.65 -3.65 7.35
C ARG A 117 -11.14 -3.52 7.42
N LYS A 118 -10.65 -2.49 8.11
CA LYS A 118 -9.25 -2.38 8.53
C LYS A 118 -9.07 -3.04 9.89
N TYR A 119 -7.98 -3.77 10.06
CA TYR A 119 -7.53 -4.23 11.37
C TYR A 119 -6.57 -3.21 11.98
N ARG A 120 -6.90 -2.82 13.22
CA ARG A 120 -6.43 -1.63 13.93
C ARG A 120 -6.91 -0.33 13.31
N ILE A 121 -7.53 0.49 14.14
CA ILE A 121 -8.14 1.74 13.72
C ILE A 121 -7.17 2.89 14.03
N PRO A 122 -6.80 3.69 13.03
CA PRO A 122 -5.99 4.87 13.28
C PRO A 122 -6.81 5.85 14.14
N THR A 123 -6.25 6.25 15.27
CA THR A 123 -6.78 7.36 16.05
C THR A 123 -6.63 8.65 15.26
N ALA A 124 -7.53 9.62 15.47
CA ALA A 124 -7.38 10.94 14.87
C ALA A 124 -6.04 11.57 15.24
N ASN A 125 -5.09 11.57 14.31
CA ASN A 125 -3.96 12.49 14.38
C ASN A 125 -4.51 13.89 14.11
N ALA A 126 -4.24 14.83 15.00
CA ALA A 126 -4.73 16.20 14.88
C ALA A 126 -4.27 16.84 13.56
N SER A 127 -5.22 17.37 12.79
CA SER A 127 -5.06 18.26 11.62
C SER A 127 -4.39 17.69 10.37
N SER A 128 -5.21 17.32 9.38
CA SER A 128 -4.89 17.67 7.99
C SER A 128 -5.37 19.10 7.74
N THR A 129 -4.45 20.07 7.80
CA THR A 129 -4.70 21.41 7.28
C THR A 129 -4.95 21.28 5.78
N ALA A 130 -6.12 21.73 5.31
CA ALA A 130 -6.44 21.76 3.88
C ALA A 130 -5.45 22.69 3.17
N ILE A 131 -4.63 22.16 2.27
CA ILE A 131 -3.68 22.93 1.45
C ILE A 131 -4.41 23.39 0.18
N ALA A 132 -4.60 24.71 0.02
CA ALA A 132 -5.11 25.30 -1.22
C ALA A 132 -3.93 25.59 -2.17
N VAL A 133 -3.82 24.81 -3.26
CA VAL A 133 -2.78 25.00 -4.28
C VAL A 133 -3.27 26.01 -5.33
N THR A 134 -2.55 27.11 -5.52
CA THR A 134 -2.80 28.08 -6.61
C THR A 134 -1.62 28.05 -7.58
N GLY A 135 -1.83 27.56 -8.80
CA GLY A 135 -0.81 27.48 -9.87
C GLY A 135 -0.54 26.05 -10.37
N THR A 136 0.32 25.92 -11.37
CA THR A 136 0.70 24.64 -11.99
C THR A 136 2.02 24.13 -11.40
N TRP A 137 1.93 23.19 -10.46
CA TRP A 137 3.08 22.51 -9.86
C TRP A 137 2.99 21.00 -10.10
N GLY A 138 4.15 20.33 -10.15
CA GLY A 138 4.20 18.87 -10.08
C GLY A 138 3.73 18.36 -8.72
N ALA A 139 3.06 17.21 -8.69
CA ALA A 139 2.50 16.62 -7.48
C ALA A 139 3.61 16.38 -6.42
N PRO A 140 3.51 16.96 -5.21
CA PRO A 140 4.47 16.70 -4.14
C PRO A 140 4.36 15.25 -3.67
N ARG A 141 5.51 14.61 -3.41
CA ARG A 141 5.57 13.22 -2.91
C ARG A 141 5.22 13.07 -1.43
N ASP A 142 5.24 14.17 -0.67
CA ASP A 142 4.86 14.23 0.73
C ASP A 142 4.41 15.66 1.08
N LEU A 143 3.17 15.81 1.55
CA LEU A 143 2.57 17.10 1.93
C LEU A 143 2.88 17.48 3.38
N THR A 144 3.37 16.54 4.19
CA THR A 144 3.57 16.72 5.64
C THR A 144 4.94 17.29 6.00
N SER A 145 5.90 17.28 5.07
CA SER A 145 7.25 17.84 5.25
C SER A 145 7.46 19.21 4.59
N MET A 146 6.39 19.87 4.13
CA MET A 146 6.47 21.22 3.58
C MET A 146 6.64 22.27 4.69
N ASP A 147 7.88 22.63 5.00
CA ASP A 147 8.19 23.81 5.80
C ASP A 147 7.95 25.09 4.95
N PRO A 148 7.06 26.00 5.38
CA PRO A 148 6.70 27.21 4.62
C PRO A 148 7.85 28.24 4.50
N THR A 149 9.01 27.99 5.11
CA THR A 149 10.13 28.95 5.16
C THR A 149 11.36 28.55 4.33
N VAL A 150 11.33 27.42 3.62
CA VAL A 150 12.52 26.90 2.92
C VAL A 150 12.73 27.58 1.58
N VAL A 151 13.81 28.37 1.48
CA VAL A 151 14.39 28.87 0.22
C VAL A 151 15.59 27.99 -0.13
N GLY A 152 15.38 27.03 -1.03
CA GLY A 152 16.43 26.11 -1.51
C GLY A 152 15.87 24.75 -1.92
N THR A 153 16.56 24.06 -2.82
CA THR A 153 16.09 22.78 -3.39
C THR A 153 16.61 21.58 -2.62
N TRP A 154 15.69 20.71 -2.16
CA TRP A 154 15.95 19.29 -2.00
C TRP A 154 15.24 18.53 -3.12
N GLY A 155 16.01 17.70 -3.86
CA GLY A 155 15.51 16.85 -4.94
C GLY A 155 15.43 17.56 -6.29
N ILE A 156 16.36 17.24 -7.20
CA ILE A 156 16.57 17.93 -8.48
C ILE A 156 15.28 17.96 -9.32
N ALA A 157 14.71 19.15 -9.49
CA ALA A 157 13.76 19.42 -10.57
C ALA A 157 14.49 19.35 -11.91
N ARG A 158 14.02 18.49 -12.83
CA ARG A 158 14.50 18.48 -14.20
C ARG A 158 13.62 19.41 -15.02
N ALA A 159 14.22 20.39 -15.70
CA ALA A 159 13.51 21.18 -16.69
C ALA A 159 12.98 20.24 -17.79
N VAL A 160 11.70 20.40 -18.16
CA VAL A 160 11.18 19.88 -19.42
C VAL A 160 11.48 20.95 -20.46
N PRO A 161 12.37 20.73 -21.44
CA PRO A 161 12.58 21.72 -22.49
C PRO A 161 11.32 21.77 -23.37
N GLY A 162 10.65 22.93 -23.40
CA GLY A 162 9.80 23.32 -24.53
C GLY A 162 8.29 23.36 -24.35
N TRP A 163 7.76 23.59 -23.14
CA TRP A 163 6.36 24.03 -22.97
C TRP A 163 6.25 25.05 -21.83
#